data_AF-A0A842NZ06-F1
#
_entry.id   AF-A0A842NZ06-F1
#
_cell.length_a   1.000
_cell.length_b   1.000
_cell.length_c   1.000
_cell.angle_alpha   90.00
_cell.angle_beta   90.00
_cell.angle_gamma   90.00
#
_symmetry.space_group_name_H-M   'P 1'
#
loop_
_entity.id
_entity.type
_entity.pdbx_description
1 polymer ?
#
loop_
_entity_poly.entity_id
_entity_poly.type
_entity_poly.pdbx_seq_one_letter_code
_entity_poly.pdbx_strand_id
1 'polypeptide(L)' 'MRFLLRKCSKCHHYTLKEKCPKCGEETISVHPAKFSPDDKYMRYRLAERYS' A
#
# COMPACT_ATOMS: atom_id res chain seq x y z
N MET A 1 -9.46 12.22 -3.07
CA MET A 1 -8.94 11.24 -4.07
C MET A 1 -9.43 9.87 -3.65
N ARG A 2 -10.17 9.15 -4.50
CA ARG A 2 -10.55 7.75 -4.25
C ARG A 2 -9.55 6.85 -4.96
N PHE A 3 -8.75 6.12 -4.19
CA PHE A 3 -7.78 5.16 -4.71
C PHE A 3 -8.49 3.83 -4.94
N LEU A 4 -8.81 3.53 -6.20
CA LEU A 4 -9.54 2.32 -6.59
C LEU A 4 -8.60 1.17 -6.99
N LEU A 5 -7.40 1.49 -7.47
CA LEU A 5 -6.46 0.49 -7.95
C LEU A 5 -5.81 -0.25 -6.78
N ARG A 6 -5.87 -1.58 -6.82
CA ARG A 6 -5.26 -2.49 -5.86
C ARG A 6 -4.36 -3.49 -6.56
N LYS A 7 -3.40 -4.04 -5.84
CA LYS A 7 -2.44 -5.03 -6.32
C LYS A 7 -2.39 -6.20 -5.36
N CYS A 8 -2.37 -7.41 -5.87
CA CYS A 8 -2.12 -8.59 -5.06
C CYS A 8 -0.66 -8.65 -4.60
N SER A 9 -0.42 -8.96 -3.32
CA SER A 9 0.91 -9.12 -2.74
C SER A 9 1.69 -10.31 -3.33
N LYS A 10 1.02 -11.42 -3.65
CA LYS A 10 1.67 -12.66 -4.10
C LYS A 10 1.80 -12.82 -5.61
N CYS A 11 0.72 -12.59 -6.36
CA CYS A 11 0.72 -12.76 -7.82
C CYS A 11 0.94 -11.45 -8.58
N HIS A 12 1.02 -10.33 -7.87
CA HIS A 12 1.23 -8.98 -8.44
C HIS A 12 0.19 -8.54 -9.48
N HIS A 13 -0.94 -9.25 -9.58
CA HIS A 13 -2.04 -8.88 -10.46
C HIS A 13 -2.75 -7.64 -9.94
N TYR A 14 -3.01 -6.70 -10.85
CA TYR A 14 -3.80 -5.51 -10.57
C TYR A 14 -5.28 -5.82 -10.63
N THR A 15 -6.04 -5.30 -9.68
CA THR A 15 -7.50 -5.46 -9.63
C THR A 15 -8.14 -4.30 -8.88
N LEU A 16 -9.45 -4.14 -9.06
CA LEU A 16 -10.27 -3.20 -8.29
C LEU A 16 -11.00 -3.89 -7.13
N LYS A 17 -10.96 -5.22 -7.08
CA LYS A 17 -11.60 -6.02 -6.05
C LYS A 17 -10.70 -6.15 -4.83
N GLU A 18 -11.31 -6.34 -3.66
CA GLU A 18 -10.56 -6.54 -2.41
C GLU A 18 -9.81 -7.88 -2.41
N LYS A 19 -10.40 -8.91 -3.03
CA LYS A 19 -9.76 -10.22 -3.21
C LYS A 19 -9.26 -10.41 -4.63
N CYS A 20 -8.06 -11.00 -4.75
CA CYS A 20 -7.48 -11.30 -6.04
C CYS A 20 -8.26 -12.42 -6.74
N PRO A 21 -8.67 -12.25 -8.01
CA PRO A 21 -9.41 -13.28 -8.75
C PRO A 21 -8.57 -14.51 -9.11
N LYS A 22 -7.23 -14.43 -9.05
CA LYS A 22 -6.33 -15.55 -9.41
C LYS A 22 -5.91 -16.40 -8.23
N CYS A 23 -5.57 -15.79 -7.10
CA CYS A 23 -5.05 -16.50 -5.93
C CYS A 23 -5.95 -16.41 -4.69
N GLY A 24 -7.04 -15.64 -4.72
CA GLY A 24 -7.97 -15.50 -3.60
C GLY A 24 -7.47 -14.64 -2.43
N GLU A 25 -6.21 -14.22 -2.45
CA GLU A 25 -5.61 -13.39 -1.39
C GLU A 25 -6.09 -11.94 -1.39
N GLU A 26 -5.90 -11.30 -0.25
CA GLU A 26 -6.20 -9.89 -0.05
C GLU A 26 -5.27 -9.00 -0.88
N THR A 27 -5.87 -8.00 -1.50
CA THR A 27 -5.16 -7.03 -2.33
C THR A 27 -4.85 -5.80 -1.52
N ILE A 28 -3.74 -5.13 -1.85
CA ILE A 28 -3.25 -3.94 -1.15
C ILE A 28 -3.39 -2.72 -2.07
N SER A 29 -3.60 -1.54 -1.50
CA SER A 29 -3.59 -0.30 -2.28
C SER A 29 -2.20 -0.07 -2.88
N VAL A 30 -2.14 0.18 -4.20
CA VAL A 30 -0.84 0.41 -4.87
C VAL A 30 -0.32 1.83 -4.71
N HIS A 31 -1.19 2.75 -4.31
CA HIS A 31 -0.82 4.14 -4.17
C HIS A 31 0.00 4.34 -2.89
N PRO A 32 1.15 5.04 -2.98
CA PRO A 32 1.94 5.35 -1.80
C PRO A 32 1.18 6.31 -0.87
N ALA A 33 1.62 6.35 0.40
CA ALA A 33 1.17 7.38 1.32
C ALA A 33 1.50 8.78 0.78
N LYS A 34 0.65 9.76 1.09
CA LYS A 34 0.89 11.15 0.69
C LYS A 34 2.16 11.68 1.36
N PHE A 35 3.02 12.30 0.56
CA PHE A 35 4.20 12.99 1.07
C PHE A 35 3.81 14.36 1.66
N SER A 36 4.41 14.72 2.78
CA SER A 36 4.35 16.05 3.39
C SER A 36 5.77 16.50 3.72
N PRO A 37 6.19 17.72 3.34
CA PRO A 37 7.46 18.28 3.78
C PRO A 37 7.54 18.43 5.31
N ASP A 38 6.42 18.75 5.96
CA ASP A 38 6.29 18.95 7.41
C ASP A 38 5.90 17.63 8.12
N ASP A 39 6.62 16.55 7.85
CA ASP A 39 6.28 15.21 8.35
C ASP A 39 6.57 15.05 9.85
N LYS A 40 5.60 15.41 10.69
CA LYS A 40 5.67 15.32 12.17
C LYS A 40 6.11 13.95 12.69
N TYR A 41 5.82 12.86 11.96
CA TYR A 41 6.09 11.49 12.41
C TYR A 41 7.33 10.86 11.75
N MET A 42 8.14 11.65 11.04
CA MET A 42 9.33 11.17 10.32
C MET A 42 10.33 10.44 11.24
N ARG A 43 10.56 10.93 12.46
CA ARG A 43 11.47 10.28 13.43
C ARG A 43 11.04 8.87 13.79
N TYR A 44 9.75 8.65 14.05
CA TYR A 44 9.21 7.33 14.38
C TYR A 44 9.31 6.38 13.20
N ARG A 45 8.96 6.84 11.99
CA ARG A 45 9.02 6.02 10.76
C ARG A 45 10.44 5.61 10.39
N LEU A 46 11.42 6.50 10.62
CA LEU A 46 12.83 6.18 10.40
C LEU A 46 13.36 5.19 11.43
N ALA A 47 13.00 5.36 12.70
CA ALA A 47 13.39 4.43 13.77
C ALA A 47 12.90 3.01 13.48
N GLU A 48 11.62 2.81 13.12
CA GLU A 48 11.07 1.49 12.78
C GLU A 48 11.68 0.87 11.52
N ARG A 49 12.19 1.69 10.59
CA ARG A 49 12.78 1.18 9.34
C ARG A 49 14.21 0.70 9.52
N TYR A 50 14.98 1.34 10.40
CA TYR A 50 16.42 1.11 10.58
C TYR A 50 16.77 0.40 11.90
N SER A 51 15.78 0.12 12.76
CA SER A 51 15.95 -0.75 13.93
C SER A 51 16.17 -2.21 13.53
#